data_AF-A0A9D6M6X5-F1
#
_entry.id   AF-A0A9D6M6X5-F1
#
_cell.length_a   1.000
_cell.length_b   1.000
_cell.length_c   1.000
_cell.angle_alpha   90.00
_cell.angle_beta   90.00
_cell.angle_gamma   90.00
#
_symmetry.space_group_name_H-M   'P 1'
#
loop_
_entity.id
_entity.type
_entity.pdbx_description
1 polymer ?
#
loop_
_entity_poly.entity_id
_entity_poly.type
_entity_poly.pdbx_seq_one_letter_code
_entity_poly.pdbx_strand_id
1 'polypeptide(L)'
;MSLRVHGLRVLAIILTVFALYACNKKEDKPAASVSEKKGETTASVETVPADFAEAYKGVLVVSAVEGVDWQKGIISATGRGLPPKHITNPAQAKILAMRAATVEAQKNLLATILKMKTPPDRGMKEYLDDKHIEITRIEGFIKGATVVKEEYKDDGSAEVTLEAPI
;
A
#
# COMPACT_ATOMS: atom_id res chain seq x y z
N MET A 1 52.76 -6.50 34.54
CA MET A 1 53.14 -6.60 33.11
C MET A 1 51.98 -7.27 32.35
N SER A 2 50.84 -6.59 32.11
CA SER A 2 49.68 -7.24 31.45
C SER A 2 48.66 -6.32 30.75
N LEU A 3 48.95 -5.03 30.53
CA LEU A 3 47.99 -4.12 29.86
C LEU A 3 48.35 -3.75 28.40
N ARG A 4 49.46 -4.25 27.83
CA ARG A 4 49.84 -3.97 26.43
C ARG A 4 49.34 -5.00 25.40
N VAL A 5 48.79 -6.14 25.81
CA VAL A 5 48.43 -7.24 24.89
C VAL A 5 46.99 -7.14 24.36
N HIS A 6 46.09 -6.42 25.05
CA HIS A 6 44.69 -6.28 24.64
C HIS A 6 44.47 -5.26 23.52
N GLY A 7 45.24 -4.16 23.48
CA GLY A 7 45.11 -3.15 22.42
C GLY A 7 45.51 -3.66 21.03
N LEU A 8 46.52 -4.53 20.95
CA LEU A 8 47.00 -5.09 19.69
C LEU A 8 46.05 -6.15 19.11
N ARG A 9 45.33 -6.89 19.98
CA ARG A 9 44.33 -7.87 19.55
C ARG A 9 43.04 -7.24 19.04
N VAL A 10 42.59 -6.12 19.64
CA VAL A 10 41.41 -5.38 19.17
C VAL A 10 41.67 -4.68 17.83
N LEU A 11 42.87 -4.11 17.64
CA LEU A 11 43.25 -3.49 16.38
C LEU A 11 43.36 -4.50 15.23
N ALA A 12 43.84 -5.73 15.51
CA ALA A 12 43.89 -6.81 14.52
C ALA A 12 42.50 -7.27 14.07
N ILE A 13 41.53 -7.37 14.99
CA ILE A 13 40.14 -7.74 14.65
C ILE A 13 39.51 -6.67 13.75
N ILE A 14 39.68 -5.38 14.08
CA ILE A 14 39.12 -4.27 13.28
C ILE A 14 39.74 -4.26 11.87
N LEU A 15 41.04 -4.50 11.73
CA LEU A 15 41.70 -4.56 10.42
C LEU A 15 41.25 -5.77 9.58
N THR A 16 41.00 -6.93 10.20
CA THR A 16 40.45 -8.09 9.49
C THR A 16 39.00 -7.92 9.04
N VAL A 17 38.18 -7.21 9.83
CA VAL A 17 36.80 -6.88 9.44
C VAL A 17 36.78 -5.84 8.31
N PHE A 18 37.69 -4.86 8.34
CA PHE A 18 37.81 -3.86 7.27
C PHE A 18 38.30 -4.48 5.95
N ALA A 19 39.22 -5.45 6.00
CA ALA A 19 39.69 -6.18 4.83
C ALA A 19 38.60 -7.06 4.19
N LEU A 20 37.68 -7.63 4.98
CA LEU A 20 36.51 -8.35 4.47
C LEU A 20 35.47 -7.41 3.84
N TYR A 21 35.34 -6.18 4.35
CA TYR A 21 34.36 -5.22 3.83
C TYR A 21 34.79 -4.53 2.52
N ALA A 22 36.10 -4.43 2.26
CA ALA A 22 36.64 -3.73 1.09
C ALA A 22 36.61 -4.53 -0.23
N CYS A 23 36.11 -5.76 -0.25
CA CYS A 23 36.14 -6.65 -1.43
C CYS A 23 34.76 -6.93 -2.05
N ASN A 24 33.78 -6.03 -1.91
CA ASN A 24 32.50 -6.12 -2.63
C ASN A 24 32.18 -4.83 -3.39
N LYS A 25 33.13 -4.42 -4.24
CA LYS A 25 32.93 -3.41 -5.27
C LYS A 25 32.91 -4.09 -6.63
N LYS A 26 31.72 -4.31 -7.20
CA LYS A 26 31.57 -4.56 -8.64
C LYS A 26 31.07 -3.28 -9.30
N GLU A 27 31.98 -2.63 -10.00
CA GLU A 27 31.66 -1.64 -11.03
C GLU A 27 31.39 -2.44 -12.32
N ASP A 28 30.24 -2.24 -12.95
CA ASP A 28 30.06 -2.55 -14.36
C ASP A 28 29.39 -1.34 -15.03
N LYS A 29 30.07 -0.80 -16.05
CA LYS A 29 29.63 0.29 -16.94
C LYS A 29 29.68 -0.23 -18.41
N PRO A 30 29.09 0.50 -19.39
CA PRO A 30 28.15 -0.05 -20.37
C PRO A 30 28.73 -0.25 -21.79
N ALA A 31 28.05 -1.06 -22.62
CA ALA A 31 28.00 -0.97 -24.10
C ALA A 31 26.99 -2.05 -24.59
N ALA A 32 25.86 -1.68 -25.21
CA ALA A 32 25.66 -1.44 -26.66
C ALA A 32 25.11 -2.68 -27.41
N SER A 33 23.90 -2.50 -27.97
CA SER A 33 23.27 -3.06 -29.19
C SER A 33 23.74 -4.39 -29.81
N VAL A 34 22.81 -5.30 -30.16
CA VAL A 34 22.58 -5.85 -31.53
C VAL A 34 21.18 -6.51 -31.61
N SER A 35 20.50 -6.25 -32.74
CA SER A 35 19.17 -6.70 -33.18
C SER A 35 19.11 -8.12 -33.77
N GLU A 36 17.96 -8.77 -33.52
CA GLU A 36 17.15 -9.69 -34.34
C GLU A 36 17.77 -10.83 -35.18
N LYS A 37 17.22 -12.05 -35.02
CA LYS A 37 16.57 -12.79 -36.15
C LYS A 37 15.42 -13.71 -35.70
N LYS A 38 14.44 -13.78 -36.61
CA LYS A 38 13.04 -14.26 -36.60
C LYS A 38 12.87 -15.74 -36.96
N GLY A 39 11.80 -16.36 -36.43
CA GLY A 39 11.17 -17.62 -36.88
C GLY A 39 10.23 -18.17 -35.78
N GLU A 40 9.02 -17.63 -35.58
CA GLU A 40 7.75 -17.88 -36.29
C GLU A 40 7.04 -19.19 -35.91
N THR A 41 5.94 -19.05 -35.14
CA THR A 41 4.65 -19.79 -35.12
C THR A 41 3.99 -19.42 -33.78
N THR A 42 2.91 -18.66 -33.61
CA THR A 42 1.88 -18.05 -34.46
C THR A 42 1.47 -16.75 -33.77
N ALA A 43 1.53 -15.64 -34.49
CA ALA A 43 1.04 -14.34 -34.05
C ALA A 43 -0.36 -14.12 -34.63
N SER A 44 -1.34 -13.90 -33.74
CA SER A 44 -2.53 -13.09 -34.04
C SER A 44 -2.54 -11.91 -33.07
N VAL A 45 -1.50 -11.08 -33.21
CA VAL A 45 -1.62 -9.66 -32.92
C VAL A 45 -2.28 -9.08 -34.17
N GLU A 46 -3.61 -9.12 -34.22
CA GLU A 46 -4.34 -8.28 -35.16
C GLU A 46 -4.03 -6.84 -34.77
N THR A 47 -3.45 -6.12 -35.72
CA THR A 47 -3.18 -4.69 -35.64
C THR A 47 -4.45 -4.00 -35.18
N VAL A 48 -4.38 -3.34 -34.04
CA VAL A 48 -5.45 -2.48 -33.53
C VAL A 48 -5.84 -1.53 -34.68
N PRO A 49 -7.06 -1.62 -35.22
CA PRO A 49 -7.46 -0.81 -36.36
C PRO A 49 -7.30 0.68 -36.03
N ALA A 50 -6.94 1.51 -37.00
CA ALA A 50 -6.81 2.95 -36.78
C ALA A 50 -8.08 3.57 -36.16
N ASP A 51 -9.23 2.97 -36.46
CA ASP A 51 -10.54 3.31 -35.89
C ASP A 51 -10.61 3.12 -34.37
N PHE A 52 -9.90 2.11 -33.84
CA PHE A 52 -9.77 1.92 -32.40
C PHE A 52 -8.90 3.03 -31.80
N ALA A 53 -7.94 3.61 -32.55
CA ALA A 53 -7.08 4.68 -32.06
C ALA A 53 -7.74 6.04 -31.89
N GLU A 54 -8.70 6.35 -32.74
CA GLU A 54 -9.64 7.44 -32.47
C GLU A 54 -10.58 7.12 -31.27
N ALA A 55 -10.88 5.84 -31.01
CA ALA A 55 -11.81 5.42 -29.96
C ALA A 55 -11.24 5.51 -28.53
N TYR A 56 -9.91 5.49 -28.33
CA TYR A 56 -9.32 5.70 -27.00
C TYR A 56 -9.13 7.17 -26.58
N LYS A 57 -9.70 8.15 -27.29
CA LYS A 57 -9.46 9.59 -27.04
C LYS A 57 -10.01 10.14 -25.69
N GLY A 58 -10.43 9.29 -24.76
CA GLY A 58 -10.87 9.72 -23.43
C GLY A 58 -11.22 8.63 -22.42
N VAL A 59 -10.95 7.35 -22.69
CA VAL A 59 -11.37 6.26 -21.80
C VAL A 59 -10.19 5.80 -20.94
N LEU A 60 -10.10 6.36 -19.74
CA LEU A 60 -9.37 5.73 -18.64
C LEU A 60 -10.24 4.58 -18.12
N VAL A 61 -9.83 3.32 -18.32
CA VAL A 61 -10.45 2.20 -17.58
C VAL A 61 -9.93 2.27 -16.15
N VAL A 62 -10.51 3.19 -15.38
CA VAL A 62 -10.39 3.19 -13.93
C VAL A 62 -11.44 2.21 -13.44
N SER A 63 -11.01 1.08 -12.87
CA SER A 63 -11.95 0.20 -12.17
C SER A 63 -12.75 1.05 -11.19
N ALA A 64 -14.07 1.09 -11.31
CA ALA A 64 -14.92 1.80 -10.37
C ALA A 64 -14.81 1.09 -9.02
N VAL A 65 -13.90 1.59 -8.17
CA VAL A 65 -13.76 1.14 -6.79
C VAL A 65 -14.75 1.95 -5.96
N GLU A 66 -15.66 1.27 -5.26
CA GLU A 66 -16.61 1.92 -4.36
C GLU A 66 -15.88 2.78 -3.33
N GLY A 67 -16.36 4.01 -3.14
CA GLY A 67 -15.74 4.97 -2.23
C GLY A 67 -14.53 5.69 -2.78
N VAL A 68 -14.25 5.67 -4.10
CA VAL A 68 -13.16 6.48 -4.69
C VAL A 68 -13.72 7.50 -5.66
N ASP A 69 -13.52 8.78 -5.36
CA ASP A 69 -13.81 9.91 -6.25
C ASP A 69 -12.50 10.37 -6.92
N TRP A 70 -12.25 9.85 -8.12
CA TRP A 70 -11.06 10.15 -8.92
C TRP A 70 -11.02 11.58 -9.46
N GLN A 71 -12.18 12.24 -9.55
CA GLN A 71 -12.24 13.63 -10.01
C GLN A 71 -11.82 14.58 -8.89
N LYS A 72 -12.23 14.29 -7.65
CA LYS A 72 -11.83 15.07 -6.47
C LYS A 72 -10.50 14.63 -5.85
N GLY A 73 -10.03 13.43 -6.19
CA GLY A 73 -8.84 12.85 -5.56
C GLY A 73 -9.11 12.48 -4.10
N ILE A 74 -10.30 11.97 -3.80
CA ILE A 74 -10.72 11.62 -2.43
C ILE A 74 -11.13 10.17 -2.40
N ILE A 75 -10.67 9.47 -1.36
CA ILE A 75 -11.16 8.15 -1.00
C ILE A 75 -12.02 8.28 0.25
N SER A 76 -13.23 7.74 0.21
CA SER A 76 -14.20 7.70 1.31
C SER A 76 -14.47 6.26 1.72
N ALA A 77 -14.62 6.04 3.02
CA ALA A 77 -14.95 4.75 3.57
C ALA A 77 -15.85 4.90 4.80
N THR A 78 -16.90 4.09 4.85
CA THR A 78 -17.84 4.05 5.98
C THR A 78 -17.61 2.81 6.83
N GLY A 79 -17.59 3.00 8.14
CA GLY A 79 -17.50 1.93 9.13
C GLY A 79 -18.71 1.93 10.04
N ARG A 80 -19.09 0.74 10.51
CA ARG A 80 -20.18 0.54 11.48
C ARG A 80 -19.63 -0.11 12.74
N GLY A 81 -20.06 0.38 13.89
CA GLY A 81 -19.66 -0.12 15.20
C GLY A 81 -20.86 -0.43 16.06
N LEU A 82 -20.78 -1.53 16.82
CA LEU A 82 -21.77 -1.87 17.84
C LEU A 82 -21.10 -1.89 19.22
N PRO A 83 -21.81 -1.46 20.27
CA PRO A 83 -21.33 -1.56 21.63
C PRO A 83 -21.35 -3.03 22.10
N PRO A 84 -20.45 -3.41 23.01
CA PRO A 84 -20.52 -4.73 23.64
C PRO A 84 -21.81 -4.91 24.45
N LYS A 85 -22.40 -6.11 24.38
CA LYS A 85 -23.69 -6.43 25.03
C LYS A 85 -23.71 -6.28 26.56
N HIS A 86 -22.54 -6.26 27.22
CA HIS A 86 -22.42 -6.18 28.67
C HIS A 86 -22.49 -4.73 29.21
N ILE A 87 -22.46 -3.72 28.33
CA ILE A 87 -22.48 -2.32 28.74
C ILE A 87 -23.93 -1.87 28.91
N THR A 88 -24.32 -1.59 30.15
CA THR A 88 -25.68 -1.13 30.49
C THR A 88 -25.81 0.39 30.44
N ASN A 89 -24.70 1.14 30.57
CA ASN A 89 -24.72 2.59 30.52
C ASN A 89 -24.84 3.08 29.06
N PRO A 90 -25.94 3.78 28.69
CA PRO A 90 -26.16 4.20 27.31
C PRO A 90 -25.12 5.21 26.80
N ALA A 91 -24.61 6.09 27.67
CA ALA A 91 -23.57 7.04 27.28
C ALA A 91 -22.25 6.32 26.97
N GLN A 92 -21.90 5.31 27.77
CA GLN A 92 -20.71 4.49 27.54
C GLN A 92 -20.86 3.63 26.28
N ALA A 93 -22.03 3.05 26.06
CA ALA A 93 -22.35 2.28 24.86
C ALA A 93 -22.15 3.13 23.60
N LYS A 94 -22.67 4.36 23.59
CA LYS A 94 -22.48 5.30 22.47
C LYS A 94 -21.00 5.54 22.18
N ILE A 95 -20.19 5.89 23.19
CA ILE A 95 -18.76 6.15 23.00
C ILE A 95 -18.04 4.93 22.42
N LEU A 96 -18.36 3.73 22.92
CA LEU A 96 -17.73 2.49 22.44
C LEU A 96 -18.17 2.14 21.02
N ALA A 97 -19.44 2.31 20.68
CA ALA A 97 -19.96 2.11 19.34
C ALA A 97 -19.25 3.04 18.34
N MET A 98 -19.15 4.34 18.67
CA MET A 98 -18.46 5.33 17.83
C MET A 98 -17.00 4.93 17.59
N ARG A 99 -16.27 4.53 18.65
CA ARG A 99 -14.87 4.08 18.52
C ARG A 99 -14.75 2.84 17.62
N ALA A 100 -15.65 1.88 17.79
CA ALA A 100 -15.68 0.68 16.94
C ALA A 100 -15.95 1.06 15.48
N ALA A 101 -16.87 1.98 15.22
CA ALA A 101 -17.20 2.47 13.89
C ALA A 101 -16.00 3.17 13.24
N THR A 102 -15.27 4.01 13.97
CA THR A 102 -14.05 4.67 13.47
C THR A 102 -12.98 3.64 13.09
N VAL A 103 -12.73 2.64 13.94
CA VAL A 103 -11.74 1.59 13.65
C VAL A 103 -12.13 0.79 12.41
N GLU A 104 -13.41 0.46 12.26
CA GLU A 104 -13.90 -0.24 11.08
C GLU A 104 -13.80 0.62 9.82
N ALA A 105 -14.08 1.92 9.92
CA ALA A 105 -13.93 2.85 8.80
C ALA A 105 -12.47 2.95 8.35
N GLN A 106 -11.51 2.99 9.28
CA GLN A 106 -10.07 2.97 8.98
C GLN A 106 -9.64 1.69 8.26
N LYS A 107 -10.16 0.53 8.69
CA LYS A 107 -9.88 -0.76 8.00
C LYS A 107 -10.44 -0.77 6.58
N ASN A 108 -11.67 -0.28 6.40
CA ASN A 108 -12.29 -0.21 5.09
C ASN A 108 -11.53 0.73 4.16
N LEU A 109 -11.12 1.89 4.66
CA LEU A 109 -10.27 2.84 3.94
C LEU A 109 -8.96 2.17 3.48
N LEU A 110 -8.28 1.48 4.39
CA LEU A 110 -7.06 0.74 4.10
C LEU A 110 -7.29 -0.35 3.03
N ALA A 111 -8.35 -1.14 3.17
CA ALA A 111 -8.68 -2.19 2.22
C ALA A 111 -8.92 -1.62 0.81
N THR A 112 -9.58 -0.47 0.71
CA THR A 112 -9.80 0.22 -0.57
C THR A 112 -8.48 0.73 -1.17
N ILE A 113 -7.57 1.30 -0.36
CA ILE A 113 -6.23 1.72 -0.82
C ILE A 113 -5.43 0.53 -1.36
N LEU A 114 -5.49 -0.61 -0.67
CA LEU A 114 -4.79 -1.83 -1.09
C LEU A 114 -5.36 -2.40 -2.39
N LYS A 115 -6.68 -2.39 -2.55
CA LYS A 115 -7.35 -2.80 -3.80
C LYS A 115 -6.94 -1.92 -4.98
N MET A 116 -6.85 -0.60 -4.79
CA MET A 116 -6.40 0.31 -5.87
C MET A 116 -4.97 0.04 -6.32
N LYS A 117 -4.09 -0.41 -5.41
CA LYS A 117 -2.69 -0.69 -5.72
C LYS A 117 -2.46 -2.09 -6.31
N THR A 118 -3.31 -3.05 -5.94
CA THR A 118 -3.16 -4.45 -6.36
C THR A 118 -3.76 -4.63 -7.76
N PRO A 119 -2.98 -5.03 -8.76
CA PRO A 119 -3.52 -5.27 -10.09
C PRO A 119 -4.40 -6.55 -10.09
N PRO A 120 -5.44 -6.62 -10.93
CA PRO A 120 -6.47 -7.68 -10.87
C PRO A 120 -5.97 -9.08 -11.23
N ASP A 121 -4.82 -9.19 -11.89
CA ASP A 121 -4.15 -10.44 -12.27
C ASP A 121 -3.26 -11.00 -11.15
N ARG A 122 -2.99 -10.24 -10.09
CA ARG A 122 -2.12 -10.64 -8.98
C ARG A 122 -2.91 -10.73 -7.67
N GLY A 123 -2.71 -11.83 -6.94
CA GLY A 123 -3.25 -11.98 -5.60
C GLY A 123 -2.67 -10.94 -4.63
N MET A 124 -3.46 -10.51 -3.65
CA MET A 124 -3.04 -9.55 -2.62
C MET A 124 -1.78 -10.02 -1.89
N LYS A 125 -1.68 -11.32 -1.60
CA LYS A 125 -0.54 -11.92 -0.91
C LYS A 125 0.75 -11.76 -1.72
N GLU A 126 0.73 -12.15 -3.00
CA GLU A 126 1.87 -12.00 -3.89
C GLU A 126 2.25 -10.53 -4.13
N TYR A 127 1.26 -9.63 -4.16
CA TYR A 127 1.52 -8.20 -4.35
C TYR A 127 2.21 -7.56 -3.12
N LEU A 128 1.85 -7.99 -1.91
CA LEU A 128 2.47 -7.53 -0.67
C LEU A 128 3.88 -8.12 -0.47
N ASP A 129 4.13 -9.34 -0.92
CA ASP A 129 5.43 -10.01 -0.79
C ASP A 129 6.44 -9.54 -1.86
N ASP A 130 6.01 -9.32 -3.11
CA ASP A 130 6.90 -8.93 -4.23
C ASP A 130 7.24 -7.44 -4.27
N LYS A 131 6.36 -6.58 -3.76
CA LYS A 131 6.58 -5.13 -3.73
C LYS A 131 6.93 -4.73 -2.30
N HIS A 132 8.02 -3.98 -2.16
CA HIS A 132 8.28 -3.18 -0.96
C HIS A 132 7.25 -2.04 -0.90
N ILE A 133 5.98 -2.35 -0.65
CA ILE A 133 5.03 -1.31 -0.26
C ILE A 133 5.50 -0.88 1.12
N GLU A 134 6.06 0.32 1.19
CA GLU A 134 6.40 0.92 2.46
C GLU A 134 5.09 1.05 3.26
N ILE A 135 4.89 0.18 4.25
CA ILE A 135 3.77 0.22 5.20
C ILE A 135 3.63 1.66 5.75
N THR A 136 4.76 2.35 5.91
CA THR A 136 4.88 3.77 6.23
C THR A 136 4.03 4.70 5.34
N ARG A 137 3.98 4.45 4.02
CA ARG A 137 3.20 5.26 3.07
C ARG A 137 1.70 5.05 3.27
N ILE A 138 1.29 3.80 3.50
CA ILE A 138 -0.09 3.44 3.78
C ILE A 138 -0.55 4.04 5.12
N GLU A 139 0.29 3.96 6.15
CA GLU A 139 0.02 4.60 7.44
C GLU A 139 -0.17 6.11 7.32
N GLY A 140 0.55 6.76 6.41
CA GLY A 140 0.41 8.20 6.12
C GLY A 140 -0.99 8.57 5.63
N PHE A 141 -1.58 7.76 4.75
CA PHE A 141 -2.95 7.99 4.25
C PHE A 141 -4.01 7.86 5.34
N ILE A 142 -3.87 6.88 6.24
CA ILE A 142 -4.81 6.68 7.36
C ILE A 142 -4.70 7.84 8.35
N LYS A 143 -3.49 8.32 8.64
CA LYS A 143 -3.26 9.45 9.56
C LYS A 143 -3.76 10.79 8.99
N GLY A 144 -3.81 10.92 7.66
CA GLY A 144 -4.37 12.08 6.97
C GLY A 144 -5.90 12.04 6.79
N ALA A 145 -6.56 10.96 7.23
CA ALA A 145 -8.01 10.82 7.07
C ALA A 145 -8.78 11.73 8.04
N THR A 146 -9.81 12.40 7.53
CA THR A 146 -10.71 13.25 8.29
C THR A 146 -12.08 12.59 8.43
N VAL A 147 -12.74 12.82 9.56
CA VAL A 147 -14.12 12.36 9.75
C VAL A 147 -15.07 13.38 9.12
N VAL A 148 -15.89 12.91 8.18
CA VAL A 148 -16.85 13.76 7.45
C VAL A 148 -18.27 13.55 7.94
N LYS A 149 -18.58 12.35 8.44
CA LYS A 149 -19.89 12.04 9.02
C LYS A 149 -19.75 11.14 10.24
N GLU A 150 -20.50 11.47 11.28
CA GLU A 150 -20.65 10.67 12.49
C GLU A 150 -22.13 10.60 12.85
N GLU A 151 -22.67 9.39 12.97
CA GLU A 151 -24.08 9.18 13.29
C GLU A 151 -24.22 8.03 14.28
N TYR A 152 -25.00 8.27 15.33
CA TYR A 152 -25.43 7.22 16.25
C TYR A 152 -26.89 6.92 16.00
N LYS A 153 -27.19 5.67 15.67
CA LYS A 153 -28.52 5.21 15.28
C LYS A 153 -29.32 4.74 16.49
N ASP A 154 -30.63 4.75 16.33
CA ASP A 154 -31.59 4.31 17.35
C ASP A 154 -31.49 2.81 17.67
N ASP A 155 -30.92 2.02 16.76
CA ASP A 155 -30.62 0.59 16.97
C ASP A 155 -29.41 0.34 17.90
N GLY A 156 -28.76 1.41 18.37
CA GLY A 156 -27.57 1.36 19.21
C GLY A 156 -26.26 1.19 18.43
N SER A 157 -26.32 1.17 17.09
CA SER A 157 -25.12 1.18 16.25
C SER A 157 -24.61 2.59 15.99
N ALA A 158 -23.33 2.70 15.72
CA ALA A 158 -22.69 3.91 15.24
C ALA A 158 -22.22 3.72 13.80
N GLU A 159 -22.26 4.79 13.02
CA GLU A 159 -21.75 4.86 11.66
C GLU A 159 -20.83 6.07 11.53
N VAL A 160 -19.64 5.84 10.98
CA VAL A 160 -18.61 6.87 10.80
C VAL A 160 -18.10 6.79 9.36
N THR A 161 -18.06 7.92 8.68
CA THR A 161 -17.48 8.06 7.33
C THR A 161 -16.20 8.86 7.41
N LEU A 162 -15.11 8.25 6.93
CA LEU A 162 -13.80 8.86 6.80
C LEU A 162 -13.52 9.22 5.35
N GLU A 163 -12.82 10.31 5.14
CA GLU A 163 -12.29 10.71 3.84
C GLU A 163 -10.79 10.96 3.94
N ALA A 164 -10.03 10.58 2.91
CA ALA A 164 -8.61 10.89 2.80
C ALA A 164 -8.27 11.32 1.36
N PRO A 165 -7.29 12.21 1.17
CA PRO A 165 -6.78 12.55 -0.15
C PRO A 165 -5.94 11.39 -0.71
N ILE A 166 -5.98 11.18 -2.04
CA ILE A 166 -5.13 10.19 -2.76
C ILE A 166 -3.91 10.82 -3.42
#